data_AF-A0A6A4SGD1-F1
#
_entry.id   AF-A0A6A4SGD1-F1
#
_cell.length_a   1.000
_cell.length_b   1.000
_cell.length_c   1.000
_cell.angle_alpha   90.00
_cell.angle_beta   90.00
_cell.angle_gamma   90.00
#
_symmetry.space_group_name_H-M   'P 1'
#
loop_
_entity.id
_entity.type
_entity.pdbx_description
1 polymer ?
#
loop_
_entity_poly.entity_id
_entity_poly.type
_entity_poly.pdbx_seq_one_letter_code
_entity_poly.pdbx_strand_id
1 'polypeptide(L)'
;MGRGTREEEHGKRNTGRGTWEEEHGKRNMGRGTREEEHGKRNTGRGTWEEEHGKRNMGRGTREEEHGKRNTGRGTWEEEHGKRNMGRGTREEEHGKRNTGRGTWEEEHGKRNMGRGTREEEHGKRNTGRGTWEEEHGKRNMGRGTREEEHGKRNTGRGTWEEEHGKRNMGRGTREEEHGKRNTGRGTWEEEHGKRNMGRGTREEEHGKRNTGRGTWEEEHGKRNMGRGTREEEHGKRNTGRGTWEEEHGKRNTGRGTREEEHGKRNTGRGTREEEKTFKDEGKSNATVLTTELRIRRTQTLRRKQLENHIHQFARSPEAAGRVQWFLL
;
A
#
# COMPACT_ATOMS: atom_id res chain seq x y z
N MET A 1 -60.40 3.56 -4.21
CA MET A 1 -59.21 3.50 -5.10
C MET A 1 -58.31 4.66 -4.72
N GLY A 2 -57.85 4.62 -3.47
CA GLY A 2 -58.18 5.71 -2.56
C GLY A 2 -57.11 6.77 -2.49
N ARG A 3 -57.17 7.76 -3.40
CA ARG A 3 -56.55 9.08 -3.26
C ARG A 3 -55.23 9.02 -2.49
N GLY A 4 -54.15 8.60 -3.17
CA GLY A 4 -52.81 8.89 -2.67
C GLY A 4 -52.76 10.39 -2.44
N THR A 5 -52.65 10.81 -1.18
CA THR A 5 -52.62 12.23 -0.85
C THR A 5 -51.31 12.77 -1.39
N ARG A 6 -51.43 13.63 -2.40
CA ARG A 6 -50.41 14.59 -2.79
C ARG A 6 -50.72 15.84 -2.00
N GLU A 7 -49.84 16.16 -1.05
CA GLU A 7 -49.96 17.33 -0.19
C GLU A 7 -48.84 18.30 -0.56
N GLU A 8 -49.19 19.56 -0.82
CA GLU A 8 -48.28 20.62 -1.24
C GLU A 8 -48.38 21.76 -0.21
N GLU A 9 -47.32 21.97 0.58
CA GLU A 9 -47.31 22.99 1.63
C GLU A 9 -46.40 24.17 1.27
N HIS A 10 -46.92 25.39 1.48
CA HIS A 10 -46.20 26.65 1.27
C HIS A 10 -46.18 27.48 2.57
N GLY A 11 -45.00 27.76 3.11
CA GLY A 11 -44.96 28.41 4.42
C GLY A 11 -43.59 28.82 4.98
N LYS A 12 -43.61 29.39 6.20
CA LYS A 12 -42.38 29.63 6.97
C LYS A 12 -41.89 28.35 7.64
N ARG A 13 -42.81 27.42 7.91
CA ARG A 13 -42.56 26.12 8.51
C ARG A 13 -43.68 25.19 8.05
N ASN A 14 -43.31 24.09 7.43
CA ASN A 14 -44.19 23.09 6.87
C ASN A 14 -43.96 21.76 7.62
N THR A 15 -44.93 20.86 7.65
CA THR A 15 -44.84 19.53 8.28
C THR A 15 -45.93 18.58 7.74
N GLY A 16 -45.63 17.86 6.67
CA GLY A 16 -46.49 16.86 6.05
C GLY A 16 -46.47 15.48 6.71
N ARG A 17 -47.44 14.64 6.30
CA ARG A 17 -47.35 13.18 6.39
C ARG A 17 -48.26 12.49 5.36
N GLY A 18 -47.72 12.10 4.21
CA GLY A 18 -48.51 11.67 3.04
C GLY A 18 -47.93 10.49 2.26
N THR A 19 -48.57 10.14 1.14
CA THR A 19 -47.94 9.24 0.15
C THR A 19 -46.95 9.99 -0.73
N TRP A 20 -47.27 11.25 -1.05
CA TRP A 20 -46.50 12.15 -1.90
C TRP A 20 -46.55 13.54 -1.29
N GLU A 21 -45.40 14.13 -1.01
CA GLU A 21 -45.32 15.42 -0.31
C GLU A 21 -44.37 16.37 -1.02
N GLU A 22 -44.79 17.62 -1.18
CA GLU A 22 -43.97 18.69 -1.75
C GLU A 22 -44.00 19.91 -0.82
N GLU A 23 -42.87 20.23 -0.17
CA GLU A 23 -42.81 21.34 0.81
C GLU A 23 -41.92 22.48 0.33
N HIS A 24 -42.46 23.70 0.29
CA HIS A 24 -41.72 24.93 -0.02
C HIS A 24 -41.68 25.88 1.19
N GLY A 25 -40.50 26.11 1.78
CA GLY A 25 -40.43 26.91 3.01
C GLY A 25 -39.06 27.27 3.58
N LYS A 26 -39.05 27.79 4.82
CA LYS A 26 -37.79 28.05 5.57
C LYS A 26 -37.37 26.88 6.46
N ARG A 27 -38.31 25.99 6.80
CA ARG A 27 -38.13 24.76 7.55
C ARG A 27 -39.19 23.77 7.09
N ASN A 28 -38.74 22.66 6.58
CA ASN A 28 -39.59 21.61 6.05
C ASN A 28 -39.38 20.34 6.90
N MET A 29 -40.37 19.44 6.93
CA MET A 29 -40.33 18.17 7.67
C MET A 29 -41.44 17.21 7.18
N GLY A 30 -41.17 16.50 6.10
CA GLY A 30 -42.02 15.46 5.54
C GLY A 30 -41.94 14.11 6.27
N ARG A 31 -42.89 13.22 5.97
CA ARG A 31 -42.77 11.79 6.27
C ARG A 31 -43.76 10.95 5.45
N GLY A 32 -43.28 10.27 4.42
CA GLY A 32 -44.14 9.62 3.44
C GLY A 32 -43.52 8.46 2.67
N THR A 33 -43.97 8.29 1.43
CA THR A 33 -43.37 7.32 0.49
C THR A 33 -42.43 8.05 -0.46
N ARG A 34 -42.84 9.21 -0.98
CA ARG A 34 -41.99 10.15 -1.71
C ARG A 34 -42.16 11.58 -1.19
N GLU A 35 -41.04 12.25 -0.96
CA GLU A 35 -40.94 13.60 -0.39
C GLU A 35 -39.99 14.46 -1.24
N GLU A 36 -40.42 15.68 -1.58
CA GLU A 36 -39.64 16.69 -2.28
C GLU A 36 -39.64 17.98 -1.43
N GLU A 37 -38.51 18.34 -0.81
CA GLU A 37 -38.41 19.50 0.09
C GLU A 37 -37.52 20.61 -0.50
N HIS A 38 -38.04 21.83 -0.60
CA HIS A 38 -37.29 23.02 -1.01
C HIS A 38 -37.24 24.07 0.13
N GLY A 39 -36.05 24.35 0.67
CA GLY A 39 -35.97 25.29 1.79
C GLY A 39 -34.60 25.69 2.33
N LYS A 40 -34.60 26.33 3.50
CA LYS A 40 -33.34 26.66 4.22
C LYS A 40 -32.87 25.53 5.13
N ARG A 41 -33.80 24.68 5.56
CA ARG A 41 -33.52 23.51 6.39
C ARG A 41 -34.61 22.49 6.13
N ASN A 42 -34.19 21.33 5.67
CA ASN A 42 -35.04 20.24 5.26
C ASN A 42 -34.78 19.02 6.18
N THR A 43 -35.76 18.14 6.37
CA THR A 43 -35.66 16.93 7.20
C THR A 43 -36.77 15.92 6.86
N GLY A 44 -36.57 15.13 5.80
CA GLY A 44 -37.47 14.08 5.34
C GLY A 44 -37.34 12.75 6.10
N ARG A 45 -38.29 11.83 5.86
CA ARG A 45 -38.19 10.41 6.23
C ARG A 45 -39.20 9.52 5.52
N GLY A 46 -38.80 8.89 4.42
CA GLY A 46 -39.68 8.09 3.57
C GLY A 46 -39.02 6.90 2.89
N THR A 47 -39.43 6.65 1.64
CA THR A 47 -38.79 5.65 0.76
C THR A 47 -37.91 6.34 -0.28
N TRP A 48 -38.37 7.48 -0.78
CA TRP A 48 -37.71 8.38 -1.72
C TRP A 48 -37.75 9.80 -1.17
N GLU A 49 -36.60 10.45 -1.06
CA GLU A 49 -36.45 11.80 -0.52
C GLU A 49 -35.56 12.62 -1.44
N GLU A 50 -36.01 13.80 -1.87
CA GLU A 50 -35.22 14.79 -2.60
C GLU A 50 -35.22 16.11 -1.81
N GLU A 51 -34.06 16.54 -1.31
CA GLU A 51 -33.94 17.76 -0.49
C GLU A 51 -33.06 18.83 -1.17
N HIS A 52 -33.61 20.02 -1.39
CA HIS A 52 -32.87 21.18 -1.91
C HIS A 52 -32.79 22.30 -0.86
N GLY A 53 -31.59 22.58 -0.34
CA GLY A 53 -31.49 23.60 0.69
C GLY A 53 -30.10 24.03 1.18
N LYS A 54 -30.07 24.68 2.36
CA LYS A 54 -28.81 25.05 3.03
C LYS A 54 -28.35 24.00 4.05
N ARG A 55 -29.27 23.18 4.53
CA ARG A 55 -29.01 22.11 5.47
C ARG A 55 -30.08 21.05 5.28
N ASN A 56 -29.65 19.87 4.89
CA ASN A 56 -30.52 18.76 4.56
C ASN A 56 -30.28 17.63 5.58
N MET A 57 -31.24 16.71 5.72
CA MET A 57 -31.19 15.57 6.65
C MET A 57 -32.27 14.51 6.33
N GLY A 58 -32.00 13.66 5.36
CA GLY A 58 -32.86 12.54 4.98
C GLY A 58 -32.71 11.29 5.87
N ARG A 59 -33.66 10.36 5.73
CA ARG A 59 -33.55 8.98 6.23
C ARG A 59 -34.61 8.03 5.63
N GLY A 60 -34.26 7.35 4.54
CA GLY A 60 -35.18 6.51 3.77
C GLY A 60 -34.55 5.28 3.13
N THR A 61 -34.96 5.00 1.88
CA THR A 61 -34.38 3.92 1.06
C THR A 61 -33.49 4.52 -0.03
N ARG A 62 -33.94 5.57 -0.69
CA ARG A 62 -33.16 6.41 -1.60
C ARG A 62 -33.30 7.89 -1.24
N GLU A 63 -32.18 8.57 -1.12
CA GLU A 63 -32.06 9.97 -0.70
C GLU A 63 -31.17 10.74 -1.69
N GLU A 64 -31.63 11.90 -2.15
CA GLU A 64 -30.91 12.82 -3.05
C GLU A 64 -30.88 14.22 -2.39
N GLU A 65 -29.72 14.61 -1.85
CA GLU A 65 -29.56 15.88 -1.12
C GLU A 65 -28.69 16.89 -1.89
N HIS A 66 -29.23 18.08 -2.18
CA HIS A 66 -28.51 19.21 -2.77
C HIS A 66 -28.41 20.39 -1.79
N GLY A 67 -27.20 20.72 -1.32
CA GLY A 67 -27.08 21.81 -0.36
C GLY A 67 -25.70 22.28 0.08
N LYS A 68 -25.65 23.01 1.21
CA LYS A 68 -24.37 23.42 1.84
C LYS A 68 -23.89 22.44 2.88
N ARG A 69 -24.81 21.65 3.45
CA ARG A 69 -24.51 20.65 4.47
C ARG A 69 -25.59 19.58 4.39
N ASN A 70 -25.17 18.38 4.05
CA ASN A 70 -26.02 17.25 3.79
C ASN A 70 -25.74 16.17 4.86
N THR A 71 -26.71 15.32 5.18
CA THR A 71 -26.58 14.22 6.17
C THR A 71 -27.69 13.17 5.97
N GLY A 72 -27.51 12.27 5.02
CA GLY A 72 -28.39 11.14 4.73
C GLY A 72 -28.20 9.93 5.65
N ARG A 73 -29.13 8.97 5.57
CA ARG A 73 -28.99 7.62 6.14
C ARG A 73 -30.06 6.62 5.62
N GLY A 74 -29.73 5.88 4.56
CA GLY A 74 -30.65 4.99 3.86
C GLY A 74 -30.02 3.71 3.31
N THR A 75 -30.45 3.32 2.11
CA THR A 75 -29.84 2.22 1.33
C THR A 75 -29.00 2.78 0.19
N TRP A 76 -29.51 3.84 -0.44
CA TRP A 76 -28.89 4.63 -1.49
C TRP A 76 -28.91 6.11 -1.12
N GLU A 77 -27.76 6.77 -1.16
CA GLU A 77 -27.61 8.18 -0.81
C GLU A 77 -26.74 8.88 -1.86
N GLU A 78 -27.25 9.98 -2.44
CA GLU A 78 -26.49 10.87 -3.33
C GLU A 78 -26.47 12.28 -2.70
N GLU A 79 -25.28 12.76 -2.31
CA GLU A 79 -25.13 14.07 -1.67
C GLU A 79 -24.27 15.04 -2.50
N HIS A 80 -24.82 16.20 -2.86
CA HIS A 80 -24.09 17.28 -3.54
C HIS A 80 -23.98 18.51 -2.64
N GLY A 81 -22.76 18.86 -2.20
CA GLY A 81 -22.63 20.02 -1.32
C GLY A 81 -21.24 20.49 -0.94
N LYS A 82 -21.18 21.27 0.16
CA LYS A 82 -19.88 21.73 0.74
C LYS A 82 -19.39 20.82 1.87
N ARG A 83 -20.29 20.07 2.47
CA ARG A 83 -20.00 19.13 3.54
C ARG A 83 -21.09 18.07 3.53
N ASN A 84 -20.67 16.86 3.27
CA ASN A 84 -21.53 15.71 3.11
C ASN A 84 -21.25 14.72 4.27
N MET A 85 -22.20 13.82 4.55
CA MET A 85 -22.11 12.79 5.60
C MET A 85 -23.19 11.72 5.45
N GLY A 86 -22.94 10.73 4.60
CA GLY A 86 -23.81 9.56 4.40
C GLY A 86 -23.61 8.45 5.43
N ARG A 87 -24.55 7.50 5.45
CA ARG A 87 -24.42 6.18 6.11
C ARG A 87 -25.50 5.17 5.69
N GLY A 88 -25.20 4.35 4.69
CA GLY A 88 -26.14 3.43 4.06
C GLY A 88 -25.52 2.13 3.55
N THR A 89 -25.97 1.71 2.37
CA THR A 89 -25.40 0.56 1.64
C THR A 89 -24.56 1.02 0.46
N ARG A 90 -25.06 2.01 -0.30
CA ARG A 90 -24.39 2.71 -1.39
C ARG A 90 -24.49 4.22 -1.17
N GLU A 91 -23.34 4.88 -1.20
CA GLU A 91 -23.20 6.33 -0.96
C GLU A 91 -22.36 6.98 -2.07
N GLU A 92 -22.85 8.08 -2.64
CA GLU A 92 -22.18 8.89 -3.66
C GLU A 92 -22.11 10.35 -3.18
N GLU A 93 -20.92 10.81 -2.77
CA GLU A 93 -20.75 12.16 -2.21
C GLU A 93 -19.89 13.06 -3.12
N HIS A 94 -20.46 14.20 -3.54
CA HIS A 94 -19.74 15.24 -4.29
C HIS A 94 -19.61 16.53 -3.47
N GLY A 95 -18.39 16.92 -3.08
CA GLY A 95 -18.23 18.11 -2.25
C GLY A 95 -16.83 18.61 -1.91
N LYS A 96 -16.75 19.47 -0.88
CA LYS A 96 -15.45 19.98 -0.35
C LYS A 96 -14.93 19.15 0.82
N ARG A 97 -15.83 18.43 1.50
CA ARG A 97 -15.52 17.54 2.60
C ARG A 97 -16.61 16.48 2.65
N ASN A 98 -16.19 15.25 2.47
CA ASN A 98 -17.05 14.10 2.38
C ASN A 98 -16.73 13.15 3.56
N THR A 99 -17.69 12.34 4.00
CA THR A 99 -17.51 11.37 5.10
C THR A 99 -18.62 10.30 5.08
N GLY A 100 -18.45 9.28 4.25
CA GLY A 100 -19.34 8.13 4.14
C GLY A 100 -19.11 7.04 5.19
N ARG A 101 -20.05 6.09 5.27
CA ARG A 101 -19.89 4.81 6.00
C ARG A 101 -20.97 3.76 5.65
N GLY A 102 -20.68 2.91 4.67
CA GLY A 102 -21.62 1.93 4.14
C GLY A 102 -20.99 0.60 3.71
N THR A 103 -21.44 0.08 2.56
CA THR A 103 -20.87 -1.11 1.92
C THR A 103 -20.07 -0.72 0.69
N TRP A 104 -20.59 0.22 -0.09
CA TRP A 104 -19.97 0.82 -1.26
C TRP A 104 -20.04 2.35 -1.14
N GLU A 105 -18.91 3.03 -1.27
CA GLU A 105 -18.77 4.48 -1.08
C GLU A 105 -17.94 5.08 -2.23
N GLU A 106 -18.47 6.09 -2.92
CA GLU A 106 -17.73 6.89 -3.90
C GLU A 106 -17.70 8.36 -3.45
N GLU A 107 -16.50 8.89 -3.15
CA GLU A 107 -16.33 10.26 -2.68
C GLU A 107 -15.49 11.12 -3.65
N HIS A 108 -16.05 12.23 -4.12
CA HIS A 108 -15.35 13.23 -4.95
C HIS A 108 -15.20 14.56 -4.22
N GLY A 109 -13.97 14.95 -3.86
CA GLY A 109 -13.81 16.20 -3.14
C GLY A 109 -12.39 16.71 -2.84
N LYS A 110 -12.28 17.51 -1.78
CA LYS A 110 -10.97 18.04 -1.32
C LYS A 110 -10.45 17.32 -0.08
N ARG A 111 -11.32 16.61 0.63
CA ARG A 111 -11.06 15.92 1.88
C ARG A 111 -12.12 14.83 2.00
N ASN A 112 -11.69 13.61 1.81
CA ASN A 112 -12.56 12.45 1.77
C ASN A 112 -12.24 11.56 2.99
N MET A 113 -13.20 10.74 3.43
CA MET A 113 -13.07 9.85 4.58
C MET A 113 -14.16 8.76 4.58
N GLY A 114 -13.92 7.69 3.84
CA GLY A 114 -14.78 6.50 3.80
C GLY A 114 -14.55 5.53 4.96
N ARG A 115 -15.49 4.58 5.13
CA ARG A 115 -15.32 3.38 5.95
C ARG A 115 -16.41 2.32 5.71
N GLY A 116 -16.14 1.38 4.80
CA GLY A 116 -17.10 0.37 4.36
C GLY A 116 -16.47 -0.96 3.95
N THR A 117 -16.92 -1.51 2.82
CA THR A 117 -16.37 -2.74 2.23
C THR A 117 -15.59 -2.42 0.95
N ARG A 118 -16.13 -1.51 0.13
CA ARG A 118 -15.52 -0.97 -1.09
C ARG A 118 -15.60 0.56 -1.05
N GLU A 119 -14.45 1.22 -1.20
CA GLU A 119 -14.31 2.68 -1.11
C GLU A 119 -13.52 3.21 -2.32
N GLU A 120 -14.05 4.23 -3.00
CA GLU A 120 -13.42 4.91 -4.15
C GLU A 120 -13.33 6.41 -3.83
N GLU A 121 -12.13 6.91 -3.50
CA GLU A 121 -11.93 8.31 -3.11
C GLU A 121 -11.11 9.09 -4.15
N HIS A 122 -11.68 10.19 -4.67
CA HIS A 122 -10.99 11.13 -5.57
C HIS A 122 -10.83 12.51 -4.92
N GLY A 123 -9.60 12.94 -4.63
CA GLY A 123 -9.42 14.22 -3.97
C GLY A 123 -8.01 14.77 -3.73
N LYS A 124 -7.90 15.71 -2.78
CA LYS A 124 -6.60 16.29 -2.36
C LYS A 124 -6.04 15.62 -1.10
N ARG A 125 -6.90 15.00 -0.32
CA ARG A 125 -6.55 14.23 0.87
C ARG A 125 -7.66 13.20 1.06
N ASN A 126 -7.25 11.96 1.05
CA ASN A 126 -8.11 10.81 1.10
C ASN A 126 -7.74 9.99 2.36
N THR A 127 -8.68 9.24 2.93
CA THR A 127 -8.46 8.39 4.12
C THR A 127 -9.55 7.33 4.26
N GLY A 128 -9.39 6.22 3.55
CA GLY A 128 -10.28 5.05 3.61
C GLY A 128 -10.02 4.11 4.78
N ARG A 129 -10.96 3.18 5.02
CA ARG A 129 -10.78 2.02 5.91
C ARG A 129 -11.86 0.94 5.73
N GLY A 130 -11.61 -0.04 4.86
CA GLY A 130 -12.55 -1.07 4.48
C GLY A 130 -11.93 -2.44 4.18
N THR A 131 -12.39 -3.07 3.10
CA THR A 131 -11.85 -4.35 2.59
C THR A 131 -11.09 -4.12 1.29
N TRP A 132 -11.66 -3.31 0.40
CA TRP A 132 -11.07 -2.85 -0.85
C TRP A 132 -11.16 -1.32 -0.90
N GLU A 133 -10.03 -0.66 -1.16
CA GLU A 133 -9.90 0.80 -1.14
C GLU A 133 -9.11 1.27 -2.38
N GLU A 134 -9.65 2.21 -3.16
CA GLU A 134 -8.96 2.88 -4.26
C GLU A 134 -8.90 4.40 -3.98
N GLU A 135 -7.70 4.95 -3.79
CA GLU A 135 -7.51 6.38 -3.49
C GLU A 135 -6.70 7.11 -4.57
N HIS A 136 -7.29 8.15 -5.16
CA HIS A 136 -6.61 9.05 -6.12
C HIS A 136 -6.44 10.45 -5.55
N GLY A 137 -5.20 10.87 -5.30
CA GLY A 137 -5.00 12.20 -4.72
C GLY A 137 -3.59 12.74 -4.54
N LYS A 138 -3.44 13.66 -3.58
CA LYS A 138 -2.13 14.25 -3.23
C LYS A 138 -1.56 13.70 -1.93
N ARG A 139 -2.41 13.07 -1.11
CA ARG A 139 -2.11 12.54 0.21
C ARG A 139 -3.16 11.48 0.49
N ASN A 140 -2.75 10.24 0.43
CA ASN A 140 -3.60 9.09 0.55
C ASN A 140 -3.24 8.34 1.85
N MET A 141 -4.18 7.59 2.40
CA MET A 141 -4.01 6.83 3.65
C MET A 141 -5.10 5.75 3.81
N GLY A 142 -4.89 4.60 3.20
CA GLY A 142 -5.73 3.42 3.32
C GLY A 142 -5.46 2.58 4.59
N ARG A 143 -6.40 1.68 4.91
CA ARG A 143 -6.21 0.58 5.86
C ARG A 143 -7.31 -0.49 5.78
N GLY A 144 -7.06 -1.54 5.00
CA GLY A 144 -8.02 -2.60 4.71
C GLY A 144 -7.40 -3.97 4.45
N THR A 145 -7.88 -4.65 3.41
CA THR A 145 -7.33 -5.94 2.93
C THR A 145 -6.60 -5.76 1.61
N ARG A 146 -7.17 -4.98 0.69
CA ARG A 146 -6.61 -4.58 -0.60
C ARG A 146 -6.69 -3.07 -0.74
N GLU A 147 -5.55 -2.43 -0.99
CA GLU A 147 -5.42 -0.97 -1.08
C GLU A 147 -4.67 -0.59 -2.37
N GLU A 148 -5.22 0.33 -3.14
CA GLU A 148 -4.63 0.88 -4.37
C GLU A 148 -4.54 2.40 -4.25
N GLU A 149 -3.34 2.93 -3.99
CA GLU A 149 -3.14 4.38 -3.80
C GLU A 149 -2.34 4.99 -4.96
N HIS A 150 -2.90 6.02 -5.61
CA HIS A 150 -2.19 6.81 -6.62
C HIS A 150 -2.08 8.30 -6.24
N GLY A 151 -0.86 8.79 -6.02
CA GLY A 151 -0.68 10.16 -5.52
C GLY A 151 0.73 10.72 -5.36
N LYS A 152 0.86 11.76 -4.52
CA LYS A 152 2.17 12.39 -4.22
C LYS A 152 2.79 11.89 -2.91
N ARG A 153 1.97 11.35 -2.03
CA ARG A 153 2.36 10.75 -0.77
C ARG A 153 1.28 9.76 -0.41
N ASN A 154 1.69 8.51 -0.30
CA ASN A 154 0.82 7.37 -0.08
C ASN A 154 1.25 6.71 1.24
N THR A 155 0.34 6.04 1.94
CA THR A 155 0.60 5.34 3.22
C THR A 155 -0.50 4.30 3.51
N GLY A 156 -0.36 3.11 2.93
CA GLY A 156 -1.24 1.96 3.15
C GLY A 156 -0.93 1.17 4.42
N ARG A 157 -1.86 0.28 4.80
CA ARG A 157 -1.65 -0.78 5.81
C ARG A 157 -2.74 -1.87 5.80
N GLY A 158 -2.51 -2.94 5.05
CA GLY A 158 -3.48 -4.02 4.84
C GLY A 158 -2.85 -5.41 4.69
N THR A 159 -3.35 -6.16 3.70
CA THR A 159 -2.80 -7.48 3.33
C THR A 159 -2.08 -7.40 1.98
N TRP A 160 -2.68 -6.72 1.03
CA TRP A 160 -2.13 -6.40 -0.29
C TRP A 160 -2.23 -4.90 -0.53
N GLU A 161 -1.12 -4.26 -0.88
CA GLU A 161 -0.98 -2.80 -1.04
C GLU A 161 -0.23 -2.49 -2.33
N GLU A 162 -0.81 -1.66 -3.20
CA GLU A 162 -0.15 -1.12 -4.40
C GLU A 162 -0.10 0.42 -4.31
N GLU A 163 1.10 0.99 -4.23
CA GLU A 163 1.30 2.43 -4.12
C GLU A 163 2.07 3.02 -5.31
N HIS A 164 1.46 3.99 -6.01
CA HIS A 164 2.09 4.75 -7.08
C HIS A 164 2.27 6.22 -6.70
N GLY A 165 3.53 6.69 -6.57
CA GLY A 165 3.73 8.07 -6.17
C GLY A 165 5.15 8.63 -6.09
N LYS A 166 5.32 9.63 -5.23
CA LYS A 166 6.64 10.27 -4.99
C LYS A 166 7.26 9.87 -3.64
N ARG A 167 6.44 9.36 -2.72
CA ARG A 167 6.78 9.00 -1.35
C ARG A 167 5.75 7.98 -0.90
N ASN A 168 6.18 6.75 -0.84
CA ASN A 168 5.33 5.62 -0.57
C ASN A 168 5.74 5.01 0.79
N MET A 169 4.81 4.32 1.46
CA MET A 169 5.03 3.70 2.77
C MET A 169 3.94 2.65 3.08
N GLY A 170 4.15 1.43 2.60
CA GLY A 170 3.31 0.28 2.89
C GLY A 170 3.62 -0.40 4.23
N ARG A 171 2.70 -1.26 4.68
CA ARG A 171 2.92 -2.24 5.75
C ARG A 171 1.82 -3.32 5.84
N GLY A 172 2.03 -4.44 5.17
CA GLY A 172 1.07 -5.54 5.04
C GLY A 172 1.69 -6.93 4.94
N THR A 173 1.16 -7.74 4.02
CA THR A 173 1.70 -9.08 3.69
C THR A 173 2.41 -9.04 2.35
N ARG A 174 1.82 -8.38 1.35
CA ARG A 174 2.35 -8.14 0.01
C ARG A 174 2.26 -6.64 -0.30
N GLU A 175 3.37 -6.04 -0.67
CA GLU A 175 3.49 -4.60 -0.94
C GLU A 175 4.20 -4.37 -2.28
N GLU A 176 3.63 -3.52 -3.13
CA GLU A 176 4.18 -3.12 -4.43
C GLU A 176 4.26 -1.58 -4.47
N GLU A 177 5.47 -1.01 -4.34
CA GLU A 177 5.68 0.43 -4.33
C GLU A 177 6.43 0.92 -5.59
N HIS A 178 5.83 1.85 -6.33
CA HIS A 178 6.49 2.52 -7.45
C HIS A 178 6.63 4.04 -7.22
N GLY A 179 7.87 4.55 -7.11
CA GLY A 179 8.05 5.96 -6.80
C GLY A 179 9.47 6.54 -6.76
N LYS A 180 9.64 7.65 -6.03
CA LYS A 180 10.95 8.32 -5.84
C LYS A 180 11.60 8.00 -4.50
N ARG A 181 10.81 7.58 -3.54
CA ARG A 181 11.24 7.12 -2.22
C ARG A 181 10.17 6.17 -1.74
N ASN A 182 10.58 4.95 -1.50
CA ASN A 182 9.72 3.84 -1.13
C ASN A 182 10.18 3.33 0.24
N THR A 183 9.28 2.73 1.04
CA THR A 183 9.59 2.17 2.37
C THR A 183 8.52 1.16 2.81
N GLY A 184 8.64 -0.08 2.36
CA GLY A 184 7.79 -1.20 2.73
C GLY A 184 8.15 -1.85 4.07
N ARG A 185 7.24 -2.70 4.58
CA ARG A 185 7.48 -3.62 5.70
C ARG A 185 6.38 -4.71 5.85
N GLY A 186 6.59 -5.86 5.24
CA GLY A 186 5.62 -6.96 5.18
C GLY A 186 6.25 -8.36 5.17
N THR A 187 5.72 -9.23 4.31
CA THR A 187 6.26 -10.58 4.07
C THR A 187 6.95 -10.64 2.71
N TRP A 188 6.33 -10.05 1.70
CA TRP A 188 6.84 -9.89 0.35
C TRP A 188 6.73 -8.41 -0.06
N GLU A 189 7.82 -7.83 -0.51
CA GLU A 189 7.93 -6.40 -0.86
C GLU A 189 8.64 -6.25 -2.20
N GLU A 190 8.03 -5.52 -3.14
CA GLU A 190 8.64 -5.11 -4.40
C GLU A 190 8.68 -3.58 -4.47
N GLU A 191 9.89 -3.00 -4.52
CA GLU A 191 10.07 -1.55 -4.60
C GLU A 191 10.80 -1.12 -5.88
N HIS A 192 10.17 -0.27 -6.69
CA HIS A 192 10.79 0.35 -7.86
C HIS A 192 10.96 1.87 -7.67
N GLY A 193 12.20 2.36 -7.61
CA GLY A 193 12.39 3.80 -7.36
C GLY A 193 13.81 4.37 -7.37
N LYS A 194 14.01 5.49 -6.67
CA LYS A 194 15.33 6.15 -6.55
C LYS A 194 16.00 5.90 -5.20
N ARG A 195 15.22 5.48 -4.20
CA ARG A 195 15.62 5.29 -2.80
C ARG A 195 14.61 4.33 -2.21
N ASN A 196 15.03 3.11 -2.01
CA ASN A 196 14.20 2.02 -1.57
C ASN A 196 14.64 1.59 -0.17
N MET A 197 13.73 0.99 0.61
CA MET A 197 13.99 0.53 1.99
C MET A 197 12.93 -0.47 2.45
N GLY A 198 13.12 -1.74 2.12
CA GLY A 198 12.31 -2.86 2.57
C GLY A 198 12.66 -3.38 3.97
N ARG A 199 11.76 -4.19 4.54
CA ARG A 199 12.02 -5.05 5.71
C ARG A 199 10.93 -6.11 5.93
N GLY A 200 11.14 -7.31 5.39
CA GLY A 200 10.18 -8.41 5.40
C GLY A 200 10.81 -9.81 5.45
N THR A 201 10.26 -10.73 4.66
CA THR A 201 10.81 -12.09 4.47
C THR A 201 11.48 -12.20 3.11
N ARG A 202 10.85 -11.64 2.08
CA ARG A 202 11.34 -11.52 0.70
C ARG A 202 11.22 -10.07 0.24
N GLU A 203 12.32 -9.51 -0.23
CA GLU A 203 12.42 -8.11 -0.67
C GLU A 203 13.09 -8.04 -2.05
N GLU A 204 12.48 -7.31 -2.97
CA GLU A 204 12.99 -7.08 -4.34
C GLU A 204 13.06 -5.56 -4.58
N GLU A 205 14.26 -4.99 -4.57
CA GLU A 205 14.47 -3.55 -4.74
C GLU A 205 15.17 -3.21 -6.06
N HIS A 206 14.54 -2.38 -6.90
CA HIS A 206 15.15 -1.84 -8.12
C HIS A 206 15.31 -0.32 -8.04
N GLY A 207 16.55 0.20 -8.02
CA GLY A 207 16.74 1.64 -7.85
C GLY A 207 18.16 2.22 -7.92
N LYS A 208 18.32 3.44 -7.39
CA LYS A 208 19.64 4.12 -7.32
C LYS A 208 20.35 3.93 -5.98
N ARG A 209 19.57 3.64 -4.94
CA ARG A 209 20.06 3.33 -3.61
C ARG A 209 19.00 2.44 -2.98
N ASN A 210 19.42 1.25 -2.59
CA ASN A 210 18.59 0.21 -2.06
C ASN A 210 19.08 -0.12 -0.63
N THR A 211 18.21 -0.62 0.25
CA THR A 211 18.55 -0.99 1.63
C THR A 211 17.50 -1.95 2.23
N GLY A 212 17.63 -3.24 1.94
CA GLY A 212 16.79 -4.31 2.46
C GLY A 212 17.19 -4.81 3.86
N ARG A 213 16.31 -5.62 4.48
CA ARG A 213 16.59 -6.41 5.68
C ARG A 213 15.51 -7.48 5.98
N GLY A 214 15.73 -8.70 5.48
CA GLY A 214 14.78 -9.81 5.56
C GLY A 214 15.42 -11.19 5.70
N THR A 215 14.85 -12.17 4.99
CA THR A 215 15.40 -13.53 4.89
C THR A 215 16.05 -13.76 3.53
N TRP A 216 15.40 -13.29 2.47
CA TRP A 216 15.87 -13.29 1.09
C TRP A 216 15.72 -11.88 0.52
N GLU A 217 16.81 -11.33 -0.03
CA GLU A 217 16.88 -9.96 -0.54
C GLU A 217 17.53 -9.95 -1.93
N GLU A 218 16.89 -9.34 -2.91
CA GLU A 218 17.45 -9.06 -4.24
C GLU A 218 17.49 -7.55 -4.49
N GLU A 219 18.69 -6.98 -4.62
CA GLU A 219 18.86 -5.54 -4.88
C GLU A 219 19.56 -5.28 -6.22
N HIS A 220 18.89 -4.52 -7.12
CA HIS A 220 19.49 -4.06 -8.37
C HIS A 220 19.64 -2.53 -8.39
N GLY A 221 20.88 -2.02 -8.43
CA GLY A 221 21.08 -0.57 -8.36
C GLY A 221 22.49 -0.01 -8.49
N LYS A 222 22.71 1.18 -7.92
CA LYS A 222 24.04 1.84 -7.90
C LYS A 222 24.75 1.72 -6.56
N ARG A 223 23.99 1.47 -5.49
CA ARG A 223 24.44 1.42 -4.10
C ARG A 223 23.45 0.56 -3.35
N ASN A 224 23.89 -0.62 -2.99
CA ASN A 224 23.08 -1.65 -2.41
C ASN A 224 23.55 -1.91 -0.95
N MET A 225 22.67 -2.39 -0.09
CA MET A 225 22.96 -2.66 1.33
C MET A 225 21.93 -3.61 1.96
N GLY A 226 22.12 -4.91 1.77
CA GLY A 226 21.33 -5.96 2.38
C GLY A 226 21.73 -6.32 3.81
N ARG A 227 20.85 -7.05 4.50
CA ARG A 227 21.14 -7.76 5.77
C ARG A 227 20.08 -8.81 6.12
N GLY A 228 20.32 -10.05 5.74
CA GLY A 228 19.37 -11.16 5.90
C GLY A 228 20.03 -12.54 6.08
N THR A 229 19.45 -13.54 5.42
CA THR A 229 20.01 -14.91 5.38
C THR A 229 20.64 -15.19 4.02
N ARG A 230 19.98 -14.76 2.94
CA ARG A 230 20.42 -14.83 1.55
C ARG A 230 20.27 -13.45 0.90
N GLU A 231 21.35 -12.95 0.33
CA GLU A 231 21.41 -11.61 -0.29
C GLU A 231 22.03 -11.72 -1.69
N GLU A 232 21.37 -11.11 -2.68
CA GLU A 232 21.81 -11.03 -4.08
C GLU A 232 21.87 -9.55 -4.50
N GLU A 233 23.07 -8.97 -4.57
CA GLU A 233 23.25 -7.56 -4.91
C GLU A 233 23.92 -7.37 -6.28
N HIS A 234 23.27 -6.65 -7.19
CA HIS A 234 23.86 -6.25 -8.48
C HIS A 234 24.00 -4.72 -8.58
N GLY A 235 25.23 -4.20 -8.64
CA GLY A 235 25.44 -2.76 -8.65
C GLY A 235 26.86 -2.22 -8.82
N LYS A 236 27.04 -0.93 -8.49
CA LYS A 236 28.37 -0.28 -8.54
C LYS A 236 29.11 -0.33 -7.21
N ARG A 237 28.37 -0.47 -6.11
CA ARG A 237 28.88 -0.61 -4.75
C ARG A 237 27.85 -1.40 -3.97
N ASN A 238 28.30 -2.52 -3.43
CA ASN A 238 27.48 -3.50 -2.75
C ASN A 238 28.00 -3.64 -1.31
N THR A 239 27.15 -4.02 -0.35
CA THR A 239 27.51 -4.18 1.07
C THR A 239 26.49 -5.06 1.81
N GLY A 240 26.62 -6.37 1.66
CA GLY A 240 25.80 -7.37 2.34
C GLY A 240 26.25 -7.70 3.77
N ARG A 241 25.38 -8.41 4.52
CA ARG A 241 25.72 -9.06 5.79
C ARG A 241 24.67 -10.11 6.21
N GLY A 242 24.91 -11.37 5.85
CA GLY A 242 24.01 -12.49 6.10
C GLY A 242 24.70 -13.84 6.32
N THR A 243 24.11 -14.89 5.75
CA THR A 243 24.63 -16.27 5.83
C THR A 243 25.24 -16.69 4.49
N TRP A 244 24.57 -16.31 3.40
CA TRP A 244 25.02 -16.47 2.02
C TRP A 244 24.83 -15.15 1.26
N GLU A 245 25.89 -14.69 0.62
CA GLU A 245 25.94 -13.39 -0.07
C GLU A 245 26.52 -13.58 -1.48
N GLU A 246 25.82 -13.10 -2.50
CA GLU A 246 26.32 -12.99 -3.88
C GLU A 246 26.32 -11.51 -4.31
N GLU A 247 27.50 -10.93 -4.49
CA GLU A 247 27.65 -9.52 -4.88
C GLU A 247 28.31 -9.40 -6.27
N HIS A 248 27.64 -8.77 -7.23
CA HIS A 248 28.21 -8.46 -8.54
C HIS A 248 28.35 -6.94 -8.75
N GLY A 249 29.59 -6.45 -8.80
CA GLY A 249 29.84 -5.02 -8.86
C GLY A 249 31.29 -4.54 -9.00
N LYS A 250 31.49 -3.22 -8.83
CA LYS A 250 32.85 -2.62 -8.90
C LYS A 250 33.57 -2.57 -7.56
N ARG A 251 32.82 -2.64 -6.47
CA ARG A 251 33.28 -2.49 -5.08
C ARG A 251 32.32 -3.26 -4.18
N ASN A 252 32.79 -4.37 -3.66
CA ASN A 252 32.00 -5.34 -2.93
C ASN A 252 32.51 -5.43 -1.49
N THR A 253 31.63 -5.72 -0.53
CA THR A 253 31.97 -5.72 0.91
C THR A 253 31.01 -6.61 1.70
N GLY A 254 31.18 -7.93 1.61
CA GLY A 254 30.40 -8.90 2.35
C GLY A 254 30.84 -9.13 3.80
N ARG A 255 29.98 -9.80 4.57
CA ARG A 255 30.31 -10.36 5.90
C ARG A 255 29.29 -11.41 6.37
N GLY A 256 29.55 -12.66 6.01
CA GLY A 256 28.70 -13.81 6.31
C GLY A 256 29.46 -15.13 6.51
N THR A 257 28.81 -16.26 6.23
CA THR A 257 29.47 -17.60 6.29
C THR A 257 29.96 -18.08 4.94
N ARG A 258 29.29 -17.69 3.84
CA ARG A 258 29.69 -17.96 2.47
C ARG A 258 29.47 -16.72 1.62
N GLU A 259 30.53 -16.26 0.97
CA GLU A 259 30.57 -15.02 0.19
C GLU A 259 31.09 -15.32 -1.22
N GLU A 260 30.34 -14.90 -2.25
CA GLU A 260 30.73 -14.98 -3.66
C GLU A 260 30.75 -13.56 -4.26
N GLU A 261 31.94 -12.95 -4.30
CA GLU A 261 32.11 -11.56 -4.77
C GLU A 261 32.70 -11.52 -6.19
N HIS A 262 31.95 -10.90 -7.11
CA HIS A 262 32.33 -10.63 -8.49
C HIS A 262 32.67 -9.16 -8.71
N GLY A 263 33.97 -8.82 -8.83
CA GLY A 263 34.37 -7.42 -8.93
C GLY A 263 35.85 -7.08 -9.09
N LYS A 264 36.12 -5.77 -9.07
CA LYS A 264 37.48 -5.16 -9.18
C LYS A 264 38.13 -4.83 -7.84
N ARG A 265 37.33 -4.78 -6.77
CA ARG A 265 37.76 -4.49 -5.40
C ARG A 265 36.75 -5.18 -4.50
N ASN A 266 37.19 -6.27 -3.94
CA ASN A 266 36.42 -7.16 -3.11
C ASN A 266 36.95 -7.07 -1.68
N THR A 267 36.09 -7.26 -0.68
CA THR A 267 36.47 -7.08 0.74
C THR A 267 35.53 -7.86 1.66
N GLY A 268 35.66 -9.18 1.61
CA GLY A 268 34.90 -10.11 2.45
C GLY A 268 35.42 -10.25 3.89
N ARG A 269 34.63 -10.94 4.73
CA ARG A 269 35.08 -11.47 6.02
C ARG A 269 34.20 -12.62 6.49
N GLY A 270 34.39 -13.78 5.87
CA GLY A 270 33.59 -14.98 6.10
C GLY A 270 34.39 -16.26 6.36
N THR A 271 33.67 -17.36 6.57
CA THR A 271 34.27 -18.70 6.76
C THR A 271 34.59 -19.41 5.44
N ARG A 272 34.05 -18.91 4.32
CA ARG A 272 34.33 -19.38 2.96
C ARG A 272 34.12 -18.22 1.99
N GLU A 273 35.17 -17.82 1.31
CA GLU A 273 35.21 -16.68 0.37
C GLU A 273 35.67 -17.18 -1.00
N GLU A 274 34.96 -16.83 -2.08
CA GLU A 274 35.35 -17.15 -3.47
C GLU A 274 35.41 -15.88 -4.33
N GLU A 275 36.62 -15.30 -4.49
CA GLU A 275 36.82 -14.07 -5.29
C GLU A 275 37.03 -14.34 -6.79
N LYS A 276 36.26 -13.64 -7.63
CA LYS A 276 36.39 -13.57 -9.09
C LYS A 276 36.29 -12.09 -9.52
N THR A 277 37.35 -11.28 -9.62
CA THR A 277 38.68 -11.61 -10.16
C THR A 277 38.59 -11.69 -11.70
N PHE A 278 39.51 -11.04 -12.44
CA PHE A 278 40.10 -11.55 -13.69
C PHE A 278 40.78 -12.90 -13.41
N LYS A 279 42.12 -12.88 -13.22
CA LYS A 279 42.81 -13.77 -12.27
C LYS A 279 44.25 -13.34 -11.97
N ASP A 280 44.92 -14.11 -11.12
CA ASP A 280 46.30 -13.97 -10.65
C ASP A 280 47.38 -13.98 -11.76
N GLU A 281 47.80 -12.81 -12.22
CA GLU A 281 49.06 -12.51 -12.95
C GLU A 281 49.38 -11.01 -12.75
N GLY A 282 50.62 -10.60 -13.02
CA GLY A 282 50.78 -9.34 -13.76
C GLY A 282 50.25 -9.57 -15.18
N LYS A 283 48.92 -9.46 -15.41
CA LYS A 283 48.18 -10.14 -16.50
C LYS A 283 46.71 -10.47 -16.10
N SER A 284 46.21 -11.68 -16.41
CA SER A 284 45.05 -12.30 -15.72
C SER A 284 43.64 -12.18 -16.36
N ASN A 285 43.34 -13.05 -17.36
CA ASN A 285 42.01 -13.47 -17.84
C ASN A 285 41.19 -12.38 -18.56
N ALA A 286 40.65 -12.57 -19.76
CA ALA A 286 40.52 -13.79 -20.59
C ALA A 286 39.07 -13.87 -21.10
N THR A 287 38.12 -13.98 -20.16
CA THR A 287 36.69 -13.65 -20.33
C THR A 287 35.77 -14.77 -19.83
N VAL A 288 35.54 -14.87 -18.52
CA VAL A 288 34.80 -15.99 -17.91
C VAL A 288 35.74 -17.18 -17.69
N LEU A 289 35.37 -18.35 -18.23
CA LEU A 289 36.23 -19.53 -18.33
C LEU A 289 37.25 -19.40 -19.49
N THR A 290 37.97 -18.26 -19.52
CA THR A 290 38.89 -17.85 -20.58
C THR A 290 39.91 -18.95 -20.97
N THR A 291 40.18 -19.16 -22.26
CA THR A 291 41.15 -20.10 -22.87
C THR A 291 42.63 -19.85 -22.53
N GLU A 292 42.98 -19.22 -21.42
CA GLU A 292 44.37 -19.04 -20.98
C GLU A 292 44.92 -20.34 -20.37
N LEU A 293 45.16 -21.33 -21.25
CA LEU A 293 45.65 -22.70 -21.00
C LEU A 293 47.04 -22.77 -20.30
N ARG A 294 47.14 -22.21 -19.09
CA ARG A 294 48.38 -21.70 -18.51
C ARG A 294 49.37 -22.77 -18.03
N ILE A 295 50.63 -22.36 -17.92
CA ILE A 295 51.84 -23.17 -17.69
C ILE A 295 51.96 -24.35 -18.68
N ARG A 296 52.23 -25.60 -18.25
CA ARG A 296 52.64 -26.70 -19.16
C ARG A 296 52.28 -28.14 -18.73
N ARG A 297 51.96 -28.43 -17.46
CA ARG A 297 51.85 -29.82 -16.95
C ARG A 297 51.15 -29.91 -15.58
N THR A 298 51.23 -31.09 -14.96
CA THR A 298 50.83 -31.42 -13.57
C THR A 298 49.33 -31.41 -13.31
N GLN A 299 48.65 -32.37 -13.95
CA GLN A 299 47.41 -32.99 -13.47
C GLN A 299 47.66 -33.71 -12.12
N THR A 300 46.64 -34.34 -11.51
CA THR A 300 46.73 -35.10 -10.23
C THR A 300 45.35 -35.56 -9.74
N LEU A 301 45.26 -36.02 -8.48
CA LEU A 301 44.16 -36.83 -7.93
C LEU A 301 43.79 -36.40 -6.48
N ARG A 302 43.04 -37.24 -5.74
CA ARG A 302 42.63 -37.04 -4.33
C ARG A 302 41.45 -37.96 -3.97
N ARG A 303 40.70 -37.61 -2.91
CA ARG A 303 39.59 -38.37 -2.29
C ARG A 303 38.64 -37.41 -1.55
N LYS A 304 37.40 -37.71 -1.18
CA LYS A 304 36.57 -38.94 -1.30
C LYS A 304 36.45 -39.50 -2.74
N GLN A 305 36.06 -40.76 -2.97
CA GLN A 305 35.71 -41.83 -2.03
C GLN A 305 36.23 -43.19 -2.55
N LEU A 306 37.09 -43.95 -1.87
CA LEU A 306 38.03 -43.64 -0.78
C LEU A 306 37.45 -42.97 0.48
N GLU A 307 36.63 -43.72 1.22
CA GLU A 307 36.55 -43.56 2.69
C GLU A 307 35.46 -42.62 3.23
N ASN A 308 34.56 -43.11 4.09
CA ASN A 308 33.98 -42.33 5.18
C ASN A 308 32.45 -42.12 5.10
N HIS A 309 31.65 -43.20 5.06
CA HIS A 309 30.19 -43.25 5.27
C HIS A 309 29.40 -41.98 4.87
N ILE A 310 28.74 -41.32 5.84
CA ILE A 310 27.71 -40.27 5.76
C ILE A 310 26.83 -40.38 7.02
N HIS A 311 25.56 -39.94 6.99
CA HIS A 311 24.68 -39.96 8.16
C HIS A 311 23.53 -38.93 8.05
N GLN A 312 23.05 -38.42 9.19
CA GLN A 312 21.69 -37.87 9.34
C GLN A 312 21.65 -36.68 10.33
N PHE A 313 20.58 -35.86 10.27
CA PHE A 313 20.31 -34.78 11.22
C PHE A 313 18.83 -34.75 11.68
N ALA A 314 18.01 -33.82 11.19
CA ALA A 314 16.67 -33.50 11.70
C ALA A 314 16.18 -32.15 11.13
N ARG A 315 15.07 -31.60 11.67
CA ARG A 315 14.18 -30.68 10.92
C ARG A 315 13.36 -29.74 11.84
N SER A 316 13.93 -29.16 12.89
CA SER A 316 13.16 -28.43 13.92
C SER A 316 13.98 -27.38 14.70
N PRO A 317 13.35 -26.35 15.31
CA PRO A 317 13.93 -25.50 16.35
C PRO A 317 14.20 -24.04 15.92
N GLU A 318 14.66 -23.19 16.85
CA GLU A 318 14.59 -21.72 16.75
C GLU A 318 15.83 -20.99 17.29
N ALA A 319 16.22 -19.90 16.62
CA ALA A 319 17.20 -18.91 17.10
C ALA A 319 16.83 -18.14 18.38
N ALA A 320 15.53 -18.06 18.72
CA ALA A 320 14.96 -17.26 19.81
C ALA A 320 15.43 -15.77 19.79
N GLY A 321 15.64 -15.15 20.95
CA GLY A 321 16.12 -13.76 21.09
C GLY A 321 16.65 -13.45 22.49
N ARG A 322 17.60 -12.49 22.59
CA ARG A 322 18.32 -12.01 23.79
C ARG A 322 19.26 -10.83 23.38
N VAL A 323 19.96 -10.09 24.25
CA VAL A 323 20.17 -10.25 25.70
C VAL A 323 19.90 -8.97 26.51
N GLN A 324 20.74 -7.92 26.40
CA GLN A 324 20.98 -6.91 27.45
C GLN A 324 21.42 -5.53 26.88
N TRP A 325 21.54 -4.53 27.77
CA TRP A 325 22.00 -3.15 27.51
C TRP A 325 22.90 -2.66 28.68
N PHE A 326 23.51 -1.47 28.57
CA PHE A 326 24.48 -0.90 29.53
C PHE A 326 24.44 0.65 29.53
N LEU A 327 24.96 1.31 30.57
CA LEU A 327 24.71 2.74 30.87
C LEU A 327 25.97 3.63 30.98
N LEU A 328 25.71 4.94 30.83
CA LEU A 328 26.48 6.17 30.62
C LEU A 328 25.40 7.27 30.40
#